data_AF-A0A848XTM6-F1
#
_entry.id   AF-A0A848XTM6-F1
#
_cell.length_a   1.000
_cell.length_b   1.000
_cell.length_c   1.000
_cell.angle_alpha   90.00
_cell.angle_beta   90.00
_cell.angle_gamma   90.00
#
_symmetry.space_group_name_H-M   'P 1'
#
loop_
_entity.id
_entity.type
_entity.pdbx_description
1 polymer ?
#
loop_
_entity_poly.entity_id
_entity_poly.type
_entity_poly.pdbx_seq_one_letter_code
_entity_poly.pdbx_strand_id
1 'polypeptide(L)'
;SPLSTGTREQVYLALRLAIIDHLDARGERLPLFMDEAFVNWDAGRRDRAFELMAHISKTRQVFFFTCHPEMAEELAQRGGRIIRLSEESGRPLSPR
;
A
#
# COMPACT_ATOMS: atom_id res chain seq x y z
N SER A 1 4.52 -15.80 -19.83
CA SER A 1 3.53 -16.18 -18.79
C SER A 1 2.15 -15.72 -19.26
N PRO A 2 1.08 -16.52 -19.13
CA PRO A 2 -0.27 -16.17 -19.62
C PRO A 2 -1.00 -15.11 -18.79
N LEU A 3 -0.45 -14.67 -17.65
CA LEU A 3 -1.05 -13.65 -16.80
C LEU A 3 -0.38 -12.28 -16.98
N SER A 4 -1.18 -11.22 -17.01
CA SER A 4 -0.68 -9.84 -16.96
C SER A 4 0.07 -9.56 -15.66
N THR A 5 0.98 -8.59 -15.69
CA THR A 5 1.75 -8.14 -14.51
C THR A 5 0.82 -7.78 -13.36
N GLY A 6 -0.21 -6.95 -13.60
CA GLY A 6 -1.16 -6.54 -12.57
C GLY A 6 -1.99 -7.70 -11.99
N THR A 7 -2.37 -8.69 -12.81
CA THR A 7 -3.06 -9.89 -12.30
C THR A 7 -2.15 -10.71 -11.37
N ARG A 8 -0.88 -10.89 -11.75
CA ARG A 8 0.08 -11.61 -10.93
C ARG A 8 0.32 -10.88 -9.59
N GLU A 9 0.41 -9.56 -9.61
CA GLU A 9 0.55 -8.73 -8.39
C GLU A 9 -0.66 -8.82 -7.47
N GLN A 10 -1.88 -8.86 -8.00
CA GLN A 10 -3.09 -9.05 -7.18
C GLN A 10 -3.09 -10.40 -6.46
N VAL A 11 -2.68 -11.47 -7.14
CA VAL A 11 -2.54 -12.80 -6.53
C VAL A 11 -1.47 -12.77 -5.43
N TYR A 12 -0.34 -12.13 -5.68
CA TYR A 12 0.69 -11.97 -4.65
C TYR A 12 0.23 -11.15 -3.45
N LEU A 13 -0.54 -10.07 -3.66
CA LEU A 13 -1.12 -9.29 -2.57
C LEU A 13 -2.07 -10.15 -1.74
N ALA A 14 -3.00 -10.87 -2.39
CA ALA A 14 -3.95 -11.73 -1.70
C ALA A 14 -3.24 -12.80 -0.85
N LEU A 15 -2.19 -13.43 -1.39
CA LEU A 15 -1.38 -14.39 -0.66
C LEU A 15 -0.68 -13.75 0.55
N ARG A 16 -0.07 -12.56 0.39
CA ARG A 16 0.58 -11.84 1.49
C ARG A 16 -0.42 -11.49 2.58
N LEU A 17 -1.60 -10.99 2.22
CA LEU A 17 -2.65 -10.67 3.19
C LEU A 17 -3.11 -11.92 3.96
N ALA A 18 -3.31 -13.05 3.27
CA ALA A 18 -3.66 -14.32 3.91
C ALA A 18 -2.58 -14.80 4.89
N ILE A 19 -1.31 -14.64 4.54
CA ILE A 19 -0.19 -14.97 5.45
C ILE A 19 -0.21 -14.05 6.67
N ILE A 20 -0.41 -12.73 6.49
CA ILE A 20 -0.44 -11.80 7.61
C ILE A 20 -1.62 -12.13 8.54
N ASP A 21 -2.81 -12.42 8.00
CA ASP A 21 -3.97 -12.81 8.82
C ASP A 21 -3.73 -14.12 9.58
N HIS A 22 -2.99 -15.07 8.99
CA HIS A 22 -2.57 -16.29 9.69
C HIS A 22 -1.59 -16.01 10.83
N LEU A 23 -0.65 -15.07 10.65
CA LEU A 23 0.32 -14.68 11.66
C LEU A 23 -0.33 -13.89 12.79
N ASP A 24 -1.26 -13.00 12.47
CA ASP A 24 -2.03 -12.20 13.43
C ASP A 24 -2.81 -13.08 14.43
N ALA A 25 -3.26 -14.27 14.02
CA ALA A 25 -3.96 -15.20 14.91
C ALA A 25 -3.07 -15.74 16.06
N ARG A 26 -1.75 -15.59 15.95
CA ARG A 26 -0.76 -16.16 16.88
C ARG A 26 0.11 -15.10 17.56
N GLY A 27 -0.14 -13.81 17.33
CA GLY A 27 0.74 -12.74 17.79
C GLY A 27 0.12 -11.35 17.72
N GLU A 28 0.98 -10.33 17.79
CA GLU A 28 0.58 -8.93 17.69
C GLU A 28 0.37 -8.51 16.22
N ARG A 29 -0.65 -7.67 15.97
CA ARG A 29 -0.95 -7.15 14.63
C ARG A 29 0.04 -6.06 14.25
N LEU A 30 1.03 -6.41 13.45
CA LEU A 30 2.02 -5.46 12.95
C LEU A 30 1.43 -4.53 11.89
N PRO A 31 1.95 -3.29 11.75
CA PRO A 31 1.52 -2.39 10.68
C PRO A 31 1.82 -2.96 9.29
N LEU A 32 0.94 -2.67 8.33
CA LEU A 32 1.12 -3.01 6.92
C LEU A 32 1.76 -1.83 6.18
N PHE A 33 2.91 -2.06 5.56
CA PHE A 33 3.60 -1.09 4.70
C PHE A 33 3.43 -1.49 3.23
N MET A 34 2.93 -0.57 2.42
CA MET A 34 2.65 -0.77 1.00
C MET A 34 3.41 0.27 0.17
N ASP A 35 4.40 -0.17 -0.59
CA ASP A 35 5.27 0.71 -1.39
C ASP A 35 4.97 0.53 -2.88
N GLU A 36 4.37 1.55 -3.51
CA GLU A 36 3.94 1.57 -4.93
C GLU A 36 3.12 0.35 -5.37
N ALA A 37 2.36 -0.24 -4.44
CA ALA A 37 1.77 -1.56 -4.63
C ALA A 37 0.74 -1.67 -5.78
N PHE A 38 0.17 -0.55 -6.23
CA PHE A 38 -0.94 -0.52 -7.20
C PHE A 38 -0.59 0.16 -8.53
N VAL A 39 0.68 0.46 -8.78
CA VAL A 39 1.13 1.23 -9.97
C VAL A 39 0.73 0.57 -11.31
N ASN A 40 0.65 -0.76 -11.37
CA ASN A 40 0.30 -1.48 -12.60
C ASN A 40 -1.20 -1.81 -12.74
N TRP A 41 -2.06 -1.24 -11.89
CA TRP A 41 -3.48 -1.61 -11.83
C TRP A 41 -4.33 -0.56 -12.53
N ASP A 42 -5.29 -1.01 -13.35
CA ASP A 42 -6.31 -0.13 -13.89
C ASP A 42 -7.18 0.48 -12.78
N ALA A 43 -7.88 1.57 -13.09
CA ALA A 43 -8.66 2.33 -12.11
C ALA A 43 -9.67 1.46 -11.35
N GLY A 44 -10.38 0.55 -12.02
CA GLY A 44 -11.38 -0.31 -11.36
C GLY A 44 -10.76 -1.34 -10.43
N ARG A 45 -9.57 -1.86 -10.76
CA ARG A 45 -8.79 -2.72 -9.87
C ARG A 45 -8.26 -1.96 -8.66
N ARG A 46 -7.72 -0.77 -8.88
CA ARG A 46 -7.16 0.10 -7.83
C ARG A 46 -8.23 0.56 -6.85
N ASP A 47 -9.40 0.94 -7.35
CA ASP A 47 -10.55 1.36 -6.57
C ASP A 47 -10.96 0.30 -5.52
N ARG A 48 -11.18 -0.94 -5.96
CA ARG A 48 -11.44 -2.10 -5.09
C ARG A 48 -10.31 -2.38 -4.11
N ALA A 49 -9.07 -2.15 -4.52
CA ALA A 49 -7.90 -2.33 -3.67
C ALA A 49 -7.89 -1.33 -2.51
N PHE A 50 -8.20 -0.07 -2.80
CA PHE A 50 -8.29 0.96 -1.77
C PHE A 50 -9.49 0.77 -0.85
N GLU A 51 -10.62 0.26 -1.35
CA GLU A 51 -11.72 -0.20 -0.48
C GLU A 51 -11.26 -1.31 0.48
N LEU A 52 -10.50 -2.28 -0.02
CA LEU A 52 -9.91 -3.33 0.82
C LEU A 52 -8.94 -2.75 1.86
N MET A 53 -8.09 -1.78 1.47
CA MET A 53 -7.19 -1.11 2.42
C MET A 53 -7.95 -0.35 3.50
N ALA A 54 -9.04 0.33 3.15
CA ALA A 54 -9.91 1.03 4.10
C ALA A 54 -10.67 0.06 5.02
N HIS A 55 -10.94 -1.16 4.57
CA HIS A 55 -11.49 -2.20 5.43
C HIS A 55 -10.44 -2.73 6.42
N ILE A 56 -9.24 -3.06 5.93
CA ILE A 56 -8.12 -3.56 6.75
C ILE A 56 -7.68 -2.50 7.78
N SER A 57 -7.74 -1.21 7.42
CA SER A 57 -7.32 -0.11 8.31
C SER A 57 -8.15 -0.01 9.59
N LYS A 58 -9.34 -0.62 9.64
CA LYS A 58 -10.20 -0.69 10.84
C LYS A 58 -9.58 -1.51 11.96
N THR A 59 -8.69 -2.44 11.64
CA THR A 59 -8.12 -3.41 12.60
C THR A 59 -6.60 -3.51 12.55
N ARG A 60 -5.94 -2.93 11.54
CA ARG A 60 -4.49 -2.88 11.37
C ARG A 60 -4.06 -1.50 10.88
N GLN A 61 -2.95 -0.96 11.38
CA GLN A 61 -2.39 0.28 10.84
C GLN A 61 -1.84 0.05 9.42
N VAL A 62 -2.24 0.88 8.46
CA VAL A 62 -1.79 0.79 7.07
C VAL A 62 -1.02 2.04 6.69
N PHE A 63 0.22 1.87 6.22
CA PHE A 63 1.05 2.90 5.62
C PHE A 63 1.15 2.63 4.13
N PHE A 64 0.71 3.59 3.32
CA PHE A 64 0.80 3.51 1.87
C PHE A 64 1.74 4.61 1.37
N PHE A 65 2.78 4.20 0.66
CA PHE A 65 3.79 5.07 0.07
C PHE A 65 3.56 5.11 -1.43
N THR A 66 3.51 6.33 -1.94
CA THR A 66 3.41 6.55 -3.38
C THR A 66 3.95 7.91 -3.76
N CYS A 67 4.56 7.99 -4.94
CA CYS A 67 4.91 9.22 -5.63
C CYS A 67 3.78 9.73 -6.53
N HIS A 68 2.64 9.03 -6.60
CA HIS A 68 1.50 9.35 -7.45
C HIS A 68 0.43 10.10 -6.62
N PRO A 69 0.24 11.42 -6.82
CA PRO A 69 -0.69 12.22 -6.01
C PRO A 69 -2.13 11.71 -6.06
N GLU A 70 -2.58 11.19 -7.20
CA GLU A 70 -3.92 10.66 -7.39
C GLU A 70 -4.20 9.46 -6.50
N MET A 71 -3.20 8.60 -6.27
CA MET A 71 -3.34 7.45 -5.37
C MET A 71 -3.47 7.88 -3.91
N ALA A 72 -2.72 8.92 -3.51
CA ALA A 72 -2.83 9.50 -2.17
C ALA A 72 -4.21 10.15 -1.95
N GLU A 73 -4.75 10.84 -2.96
CA GLU A 73 -6.08 11.44 -2.91
C GLU A 73 -7.19 10.41 -2.86
N GLU A 74 -7.12 9.34 -3.67
CA GLU A 74 -8.07 8.22 -3.66
C GLU A 74 -8.12 7.54 -2.29
N LEU A 75 -6.98 7.38 -1.60
CA LEU A 75 -6.93 6.88 -0.22
C LEU A 75 -7.49 7.88 0.79
N ALA A 76 -7.21 9.17 0.62
CA ALA A 76 -7.69 10.21 1.52
C ALA A 76 -9.22 10.30 1.53
N GLN A 77 -9.84 10.14 0.35
CA GLN A 77 -11.31 10.05 0.22
C GLN A 77 -11.91 8.86 0.98
N ARG A 78 -11.10 7.86 1.32
CA ARG A 78 -11.47 6.66 2.08
C ARG A 78 -11.03 6.71 3.54
N GLY A 79 -10.69 7.89 4.05
CA GLY A 79 -10.28 8.11 5.44
C GLY A 79 -8.78 8.04 5.69
N GLY A 80 -7.96 7.92 4.64
CA GLY A 80 -6.51 8.04 4.74
C GLY A 80 -6.06 9.45 5.11
N ARG A 81 -4.96 9.56 5.85
CA ARG A 81 -4.27 10.83 6.09
C ARG A 81 -3.07 10.94 5.16
N ILE A 82 -3.01 12.02 4.37
CA ILE A 82 -1.86 12.31 3.52
C ILE A 82 -0.76 12.97 4.37
N ILE A 83 0.45 12.42 4.29
CA ILE A 83 1.68 13.03 4.81
C ILE A 83 2.59 13.25 3.61
N ARG A 84 2.84 14.52 3.26
CA ARG A 84 3.78 14.88 2.20
C ARG A 84 5.18 14.97 2.80
N LEU A 85 6.12 14.23 2.25
CA LEU A 85 7.52 14.33 2.61
C LEU A 85 8.11 15.51 1.81
N SER A 86 8.68 16.50 2.49
CA SER A 86 9.40 17.59 1.82
C SER A 86 10.74 17.08 1.28
N GLU A 87 11.25 17.70 0.21
CA GLU A 87 12.58 17.38 -0.34
C GLU A 87 13.75 17.78 0.57
N GLU A 88 13.49 18.40 1.73
CA GLU A 88 14.51 18.97 2.63
C GLU A 88 15.35 17.94 3.44
N SER A 89 15.47 16.70 2.96
CA SER A 89 16.44 15.73 3.49
C SER A 89 17.69 15.57 2.62
N GLY A 90 17.78 16.28 1.49
CA GLY A 90 18.94 16.31 0.62
C GLY A 90 20.07 17.24 1.10
N ARG A 91 20.61 17.05 2.33
CA ARG A 91 22.02 17.45 2.52
C ARG A 91 22.85 16.48 1.66
N PRO A 92 23.68 16.96 0.71
CA PRO A 92 24.60 16.06 0.04
C PRO A 92 25.44 15.35 1.11
N LEU A 93 25.49 14.01 1.05
CA LEU A 93 26.41 13.23 1.86
C LEU A 93 27.81 13.77 1.57
N SER A 94 28.46 14.36 2.57
CA SER A 94 29.83 14.84 2.37
C SER A 94 30.70 13.63 1.99
N PRO A 95 31.53 13.73 0.94
CA PRO A 95 32.45 12.65 0.62
C PRO A 95 33.37 12.41 1.82
N ARG A 96 33.43 11.15 2.28
CA ARG A 96 34.49 10.69 3.17
C ARG A 96 35.77 10.48 2.38
#